data_AF-A0A950S5J9-F1
#
_entry.id   AF-A0A950S5J9-F1
#
_cell.length_a   1.000
_cell.length_b   1.000
_cell.length_c   1.000
_cell.angle_alpha   90.00
_cell.angle_beta   90.00
_cell.angle_gamma   90.00
#
_symmetry.space_group_name_H-M   'P 1'
#
loop_
_entity.id
_entity.type
_entity.pdbx_description
1 polymer ?
#
loop_
_entity_poly.entity_id
_entity_poly.type
_entity_poly.pdbx_seq_one_letter_code
_entity_poly.pdbx_strand_id
1 'polypeptide(L)'
;MNAPLLVREVERIAAERSWSRARLARELGIDATTLAHVRSGRDPISQALLIAIGAAFGGNTTVQQLILHYVLIEARQRSAKRPKGPTGAAFGLLPYRVRWRIRRWLTQLDGLDKPRRGLFLTGANAAHLSAAARFALHEATEQGRTCIVIRANDRISTSHAKAAVDANLLIIERVEFASESITQLLRARSDALRPMIVTSGIGREQLPDRHLVRVFRAWTETITVSPPRTPTARRHAA
;
A
#
# COMPACT_ATOMS: atom_id res chain seq x y z
N MET A 1 -6.56 -20.99 17.68
CA MET A 1 -5.53 -20.33 16.84
C MET A 1 -4.26 -20.22 17.68
N ASN A 2 -3.09 -20.60 17.16
CA ASN A 2 -1.88 -20.66 17.98
C ASN A 2 -1.33 -19.25 18.28
N ALA A 3 -0.79 -19.08 19.49
CA ALA A 3 -0.13 -17.85 19.91
C ALA A 3 1.03 -17.49 18.95
N PRO A 4 1.25 -16.20 18.63
CA PRO A 4 2.40 -15.79 17.82
C PRO A 4 3.71 -16.29 18.42
N LEU A 5 4.63 -16.76 17.58
CA LEU A 5 5.92 -17.28 18.05
C LEU A 5 6.71 -16.21 18.82
N LEU A 6 6.64 -14.97 18.33
CA LEU A 6 7.21 -13.81 19.00
C LEU A 6 6.67 -13.62 20.43
N VAL A 7 5.37 -13.79 20.64
CA VAL A 7 4.74 -13.60 21.95
C VAL A 7 5.15 -14.70 22.91
N ARG A 8 5.23 -15.95 22.43
CA ARG A 8 5.72 -17.08 23.22
C ARG A 8 7.16 -16.87 23.69
N GLU A 9 8.02 -16.38 22.81
CA GLU A 9 9.42 -16.14 23.14
C GLU A 9 9.59 -14.99 24.13
N VAL A 10 8.84 -13.90 23.96
CA VAL A 10 8.82 -12.79 24.91
C VAL A 10 8.29 -13.24 26.28
N GLU A 11 7.25 -14.07 26.33
CA GLU A 11 6.76 -14.65 27.59
C GLU A 11 7.79 -15.59 28.23
N ARG A 12 8.55 -16.36 27.44
CA ARG A 12 9.64 -17.23 27.91
C ARG A 12 10.74 -16.42 28.57
N ILE A 13 11.25 -15.38 27.90
CA ILE A 13 12.31 -14.50 28.43
C ILE A 13 11.80 -13.74 29.67
N ALA A 14 10.54 -13.30 29.67
CA ALA A 14 9.94 -12.66 30.83
C ALA A 14 9.86 -13.61 32.04
N ALA A 15 9.53 -14.88 31.82
CA ALA A 15 9.51 -15.89 32.87
C ALA A 15 10.91 -16.16 33.43
N GLU A 16 11.95 -16.20 32.59
CA GLU A 16 13.36 -16.30 33.03
C GLU A 16 13.79 -15.12 33.91
N ARG A 17 13.20 -13.93 33.68
CA ARG A 17 13.41 -12.73 34.50
C ARG A 17 12.49 -12.66 35.73
N SER A 18 11.73 -13.72 36.01
CA SER A 18 10.72 -13.76 37.08
C SER A 18 9.65 -12.65 36.95
N TRP A 19 9.35 -12.22 35.72
CA TRP A 19 8.30 -11.24 35.48
C TRP A 19 6.93 -11.92 35.45
N SER A 20 5.97 -11.37 36.19
CA SER A 20 4.58 -11.72 36.01
C SER A 20 4.06 -11.17 34.67
N ARG A 21 3.00 -11.77 34.13
CA ARG A 21 2.36 -11.26 32.89
C ARG A 21 1.91 -9.81 33.01
N ALA A 22 1.42 -9.41 34.19
CA ALA A 22 1.04 -8.03 34.46
C ALA A 22 2.24 -7.07 34.46
N ARG A 23 3.42 -7.55 34.85
CA ARG A 23 4.68 -6.80 34.73
C ARG A 23 5.10 -6.72 33.26
N LEU A 24 5.10 -7.84 32.54
CA LEU A 24 5.41 -7.85 31.10
C LEU A 24 4.52 -6.89 30.30
N ALA A 25 3.20 -6.89 30.54
CA ALA A 25 2.28 -5.98 29.88
C ALA A 25 2.65 -4.50 30.14
N ARG A 26 2.98 -4.15 31.40
CA ARG A 26 3.46 -2.81 31.77
C ARG A 26 4.77 -2.44 31.07
N GLU A 27 5.75 -3.33 31.04
CA GLU A 27 7.03 -3.10 30.35
C GLU A 27 6.86 -2.90 28.84
N LEU A 28 5.83 -3.51 28.26
CA LEU A 28 5.45 -3.33 26.86
C LEU A 28 4.49 -2.15 26.62
N GLY A 29 4.11 -1.41 27.67
CA GLY A 29 3.20 -0.26 27.58
C GLY A 29 1.77 -0.62 27.15
N ILE A 30 1.31 -1.85 27.41
CA ILE A 30 -0.02 -2.34 27.06
C ILE A 30 -0.78 -2.85 28.29
N ASP A 31 -2.10 -2.95 28.19
CA ASP A 31 -2.91 -3.60 29.21
C ASP A 31 -2.79 -5.14 29.13
N ALA A 32 -3.02 -5.80 30.27
CA ALA A 32 -2.92 -7.26 30.36
C ALA A 32 -3.96 -8.00 29.49
N THR A 33 -5.09 -7.36 29.19
CA THR A 33 -6.15 -7.93 28.34
C THR A 33 -5.70 -7.93 26.87
N THR A 34 -5.07 -6.86 26.41
CA THR A 34 -4.44 -6.77 25.08
C THR A 34 -3.37 -7.85 24.92
N LEU A 35 -2.51 -8.05 25.94
CA LEU A 35 -1.53 -9.13 25.91
C LEU A 35 -2.20 -10.52 25.81
N ALA A 36 -3.30 -10.74 26.54
CA ALA A 36 -4.06 -12.00 26.48
C ALA A 36 -4.75 -12.22 25.12
N HIS A 37 -5.28 -11.16 24.50
CA HIS A 37 -5.87 -11.23 23.16
C HIS A 37 -4.84 -11.55 22.08
N VAL A 38 -3.68 -10.90 22.14
CA VAL A 38 -2.57 -11.17 21.23
C VAL A 38 -2.06 -12.61 21.40
N ARG A 39 -1.90 -13.07 22.65
CA ARG A 39 -1.51 -14.45 22.98
C ARG A 39 -2.51 -15.48 22.46
N SER A 40 -3.81 -15.25 22.61
CA SER A 40 -4.83 -16.17 22.08
C SER A 40 -4.93 -16.16 20.55
N GLY A 41 -4.19 -15.27 19.89
CA GLY A 41 -4.27 -15.05 18.46
C GLY A 41 -5.59 -14.42 18.02
N ARG A 42 -6.31 -13.80 18.96
CA ARG A 42 -7.53 -13.02 18.70
C ARG A 42 -7.18 -11.75 17.94
N ASP A 43 -6.19 -11.02 18.44
CA ASP A 43 -5.74 -9.74 17.87
C ASP A 43 -4.32 -9.87 17.29
N PRO A 44 -4.02 -9.21 16.16
CA PRO A 44 -2.65 -9.11 15.66
C PRO A 44 -1.80 -8.21 16.57
N ILE A 45 -0.50 -8.49 16.64
CA ILE A 45 0.49 -7.59 17.26
C ILE A 45 0.51 -6.27 16.46
N SER A 46 0.23 -5.16 17.14
CA SER A 46 0.28 -3.83 16.55
C SER A 46 1.72 -3.37 16.30
N GLN A 47 1.89 -2.39 15.42
CA GLN A 47 3.22 -1.80 15.18
C GLN A 47 3.82 -1.18 16.45
N ALA A 48 3.02 -0.48 17.24
CA ALA A 48 3.47 0.09 18.52
C ALA A 48 3.97 -1.00 19.48
N LEU A 49 3.26 -2.13 19.55
CA LEU A 49 3.67 -3.27 20.37
C LEU A 49 4.94 -3.94 19.83
N LEU A 50 5.11 -4.06 18.50
CA LEU A 50 6.37 -4.56 17.92
C LEU A 50 7.57 -3.66 18.26
N ILE A 51 7.38 -2.34 18.23
CA ILE A 51 8.42 -1.38 18.63
C ILE A 51 8.75 -1.53 20.11
N ALA A 52 7.75 -1.64 20.98
CA ALA A 52 7.96 -1.84 22.41
C ALA A 52 8.70 -3.16 22.70
N ILE A 53 8.34 -4.25 22.02
CA ILE A 53 9.06 -5.54 22.11
C ILE A 53 10.50 -5.37 21.63
N GLY A 54 10.72 -4.70 20.50
CA GLY A 54 12.06 -4.42 19.97
C GLY A 54 12.91 -3.60 20.95
N ALA A 55 12.32 -2.61 21.62
CA ALA A 55 13.02 -1.80 22.62
C ALA A 55 13.37 -2.60 23.88
N ALA A 56 12.44 -3.39 24.41
CA ALA A 56 12.63 -4.12 25.66
C ALA A 56 13.45 -5.42 25.54
N PHE A 57 13.42 -6.06 24.36
CA PHE A 57 14.01 -7.38 24.13
C PHE A 57 14.95 -7.44 22.92
N GLY A 58 15.22 -6.32 22.25
CA GLY A 58 16.01 -6.25 21.03
C GLY A 58 17.48 -6.66 21.17
N GLY A 59 18.00 -6.81 22.38
CA GLY A 59 19.33 -7.42 22.60
C GLY A 59 19.37 -8.93 22.33
N ASN A 60 18.22 -9.59 22.20
CA ASN A 60 18.13 -11.03 21.90
C ASN A 60 17.93 -11.26 20.40
N THR A 61 18.89 -11.94 19.77
CA THR A 61 18.88 -12.25 18.33
C THR A 61 17.65 -13.06 17.89
N THR A 62 17.18 -13.98 18.73
CA THR A 62 15.96 -14.76 18.46
C THR A 62 14.74 -13.86 18.40
N VAL A 63 14.63 -12.87 19.29
CA VAL A 63 13.52 -11.91 19.27
C VAL A 63 13.57 -11.05 18.02
N GLN A 64 14.76 -10.59 17.60
CA GLN A 64 14.90 -9.84 16.34
C GLN A 64 14.44 -10.66 15.13
N GLN A 65 14.86 -11.93 15.04
CA GLN A 65 14.42 -12.84 13.98
C GLN A 65 12.93 -13.11 14.02
N LEU A 66 12.33 -13.23 15.22
CA LEU A 66 10.90 -13.45 15.38
C LEU A 66 10.07 -12.20 15.08
N ILE A 67 10.59 -10.99 15.32
CA ILE A 67 9.96 -9.75 14.85
C ILE A 67 9.91 -9.74 13.33
N LEU A 68 11.04 -10.06 12.67
CA LEU A 68 11.10 -10.13 11.22
C LEU A 68 10.17 -11.21 10.66
N HIS A 69 10.19 -12.41 11.26
CA HIS A 69 9.30 -13.52 10.91
C HIS A 69 7.83 -13.12 11.06
N TYR A 70 7.48 -12.46 12.16
CA TYR A 70 6.12 -12.01 12.38
C TYR A 70 5.69 -11.02 11.30
N VAL A 71 6.52 -10.02 10.97
CA VAL A 71 6.20 -9.01 9.96
C VAL A 71 6.06 -9.63 8.56
N LEU A 72 6.96 -10.54 8.18
CA LEU A 72 7.00 -11.11 6.83
C LEU A 72 6.00 -12.24 6.61
N ILE A 73 5.68 -13.02 7.64
CA ILE A 73 4.95 -14.29 7.52
C ILE A 73 3.64 -14.25 8.33
N GLU A 74 3.72 -14.14 9.65
CA GLU A 74 2.54 -14.29 10.51
C GLU A 74 1.53 -13.14 10.37
N ALA A 75 2.00 -11.90 10.24
CA ALA A 75 1.15 -10.72 10.13
C ALA A 75 0.25 -10.81 8.89
N ARG A 76 0.78 -11.26 7.75
CA ARG A 76 -0.01 -11.46 6.52
C ARG A 76 -1.09 -12.51 6.70
N GLN A 77 -0.77 -13.64 7.35
CA GLN A 77 -1.73 -14.71 7.61
C GLN A 77 -2.81 -14.28 8.62
N ARG A 78 -2.44 -13.49 9.63
CA ARG A 78 -3.36 -12.99 10.66
C ARG A 78 -4.24 -11.85 10.15
N SER A 79 -3.70 -10.95 9.30
CA SER A 79 -4.45 -9.93 8.58
C SER A 79 -5.34 -10.50 7.46
N ALA A 80 -5.10 -11.74 7.02
CA ALA A 80 -5.99 -12.43 6.09
C ALA A 80 -7.36 -12.78 6.71
N LYS A 81 -7.51 -12.69 8.04
CA LYS A 81 -8.82 -12.40 8.65
C LYS A 81 -9.20 -10.97 8.29
N ARG A 82 -9.74 -10.84 7.07
CA ARG A 82 -10.22 -9.62 6.43
C ARG A 82 -10.70 -8.60 7.48
N PRO A 83 -10.11 -7.41 7.56
CA PRO A 83 -10.86 -6.28 8.05
C PRO A 83 -12.09 -6.16 7.14
N LYS A 84 -13.29 -6.35 7.69
CA LYS A 84 -14.48 -5.68 7.15
C LYS A 84 -14.30 -4.18 7.43
N GLY A 85 -13.35 -3.56 6.75
CA GLY A 85 -13.05 -2.14 6.78
C GLY A 85 -13.63 -1.45 5.53
N PRO A 86 -13.71 -0.11 5.53
CA PRO A 86 -14.63 0.70 4.71
C PRO A 86 -14.25 0.82 3.21
N THR A 87 -13.64 -0.20 2.60
CA THR A 87 -13.19 -0.15 1.20
C THR A 87 -14.35 -0.17 0.20
N GLY A 88 -15.45 -0.87 0.49
CA GLY A 88 -16.61 -0.92 -0.41
C GLY A 88 -17.23 0.45 -0.68
N ALA A 89 -17.36 1.30 0.35
CA ALA A 89 -17.92 2.64 0.23
C ALA A 89 -17.02 3.58 -0.60
N ALA A 90 -15.70 3.52 -0.39
CA ALA A 90 -14.75 4.33 -1.16
C ALA A 90 -14.72 3.95 -2.65
N PHE A 91 -15.01 2.68 -3.00
CA PHE A 91 -15.11 2.24 -4.39
C PHE A 91 -16.40 2.68 -5.07
N GLY A 92 -17.45 2.99 -4.29
CA GLY A 92 -18.69 3.57 -4.79
C GLY A 92 -18.50 4.96 -5.42
N LEU A 93 -17.44 5.68 -5.03
CA LEU A 93 -17.07 6.96 -5.63
C LEU A 93 -16.58 6.82 -7.09
N LEU A 94 -16.13 5.62 -7.50
CA LEU A 94 -15.56 5.41 -8.82
C LEU A 94 -16.61 4.92 -9.82
N PRO A 95 -16.75 5.59 -10.98
CA PRO A 95 -17.58 5.08 -12.05
C PRO A 95 -17.19 3.65 -12.43
N TYR A 96 -18.19 2.81 -12.74
CA TYR A 96 -17.97 1.42 -13.15
C TYR A 96 -16.94 1.28 -14.28
N ARG A 97 -16.99 2.18 -15.29
CA ARG A 97 -16.06 2.16 -16.43
C ARG A 97 -14.60 2.34 -16.00
N VAL A 98 -14.32 3.18 -15.01
CA VAL A 98 -12.96 3.38 -14.47
C VAL A 98 -12.50 2.11 -13.76
N ARG A 99 -13.34 1.56 -12.87
CA ARG A 99 -13.05 0.31 -12.16
C ARG A 99 -12.77 -0.85 -13.13
N TRP A 100 -13.60 -0.99 -14.16
CA TRP A 100 -13.44 -2.03 -15.18
C TRP A 100 -12.13 -1.86 -15.97
N ARG A 101 -11.77 -0.64 -16.40
CA ARG A 101 -10.50 -0.40 -17.12
C ARG A 101 -9.29 -0.73 -16.26
N ILE A 102 -9.30 -0.36 -14.97
CA ILE A 102 -8.22 -0.70 -14.03
C ILE A 102 -8.11 -2.21 -13.87
N ARG A 103 -9.22 -2.91 -13.61
CA ARG A 103 -9.23 -4.39 -13.49
C ARG A 103 -8.71 -5.07 -14.75
N ARG A 104 -9.23 -4.67 -15.91
CA ARG A 104 -8.81 -5.23 -17.21
C ARG A 104 -7.32 -5.02 -17.44
N TRP A 105 -6.80 -3.83 -17.14
CA TRP A 105 -5.37 -3.56 -17.27
C TRP A 105 -4.55 -4.43 -16.30
N LEU A 106 -4.97 -4.57 -15.04
CA LEU A 106 -4.29 -5.43 -14.06
C LEU A 106 -4.24 -6.89 -14.51
N THR A 107 -5.32 -7.42 -15.09
CA THR A 107 -5.33 -8.80 -15.62
C THR A 107 -4.38 -9.01 -16.81
N GLN A 108 -3.99 -7.94 -17.51
CA GLN A 108 -3.06 -8.00 -18.64
C GLN A 108 -1.59 -7.97 -18.21
N LEU A 109 -1.30 -7.83 -16.91
CA LEU A 109 0.06 -7.85 -16.40
C LEU A 109 0.61 -9.26 -16.20
N ASP A 110 -0.24 -10.29 -16.17
CA ASP A 110 0.19 -11.68 -16.04
C ASP A 110 0.60 -12.26 -17.40
N GLY A 111 1.76 -12.91 -17.44
CA GLY A 111 2.13 -13.86 -18.50
C GLY A 111 2.63 -13.25 -19.80
N LEU A 112 3.39 -12.15 -19.76
CA LEU A 112 3.91 -11.55 -20.99
C LEU A 112 5.39 -11.17 -20.91
N ASP A 113 6.16 -11.71 -21.86
CA ASP A 113 7.56 -11.38 -22.15
C ASP A 113 7.77 -9.93 -22.63
N LYS A 114 6.70 -9.16 -22.80
CA LYS A 114 6.76 -7.80 -23.35
C LYS A 114 6.41 -6.75 -22.30
N PRO A 115 7.18 -5.65 -22.23
CA PRO A 115 6.90 -4.56 -21.30
C PRO A 115 5.54 -3.92 -21.63
N ARG A 116 4.69 -3.80 -20.61
CA ARG A 116 3.34 -3.22 -20.74
C ARG A 116 3.35 -1.76 -20.30
N ARG A 117 2.59 -0.93 -21.03
CA ARG A 117 2.35 0.46 -20.66
C ARG A 117 1.64 0.53 -19.31
N GLY A 118 2.04 1.49 -18.48
CA GLY A 118 1.39 1.88 -17.24
C GLY A 118 0.05 2.58 -17.45
N LEU A 119 -0.56 3.02 -16.36
CA LEU A 119 -1.77 3.84 -16.38
C LEU A 119 -1.50 5.24 -15.84
N PHE A 120 -2.03 6.26 -16.53
CA PHE A 120 -2.10 7.63 -16.04
C PHE A 120 -3.55 7.99 -15.73
N LEU A 121 -3.88 8.04 -14.45
CA LEU A 121 -5.20 8.37 -13.95
C LEU A 121 -5.28 9.89 -13.73
N THR A 122 -6.08 10.59 -14.52
CA THR A 122 -6.19 12.05 -14.45
C THR A 122 -7.60 12.48 -14.05
N GLY A 123 -7.75 13.52 -13.23
CA GLY A 123 -9.06 14.03 -12.87
C GLY A 123 -8.98 15.18 -11.87
N ALA A 124 -9.94 16.11 -11.92
CA ALA A 124 -9.91 17.31 -11.08
C ALA A 124 -10.13 17.03 -9.59
N ASN A 125 -10.76 15.91 -9.23
CA ASN A 125 -11.15 15.62 -7.85
C ASN A 125 -10.15 14.66 -7.17
N ALA A 126 -9.41 15.18 -6.18
CA ALA A 126 -8.42 14.43 -5.42
C ALA A 126 -9.00 13.19 -4.71
N ALA A 127 -10.22 13.26 -4.19
CA ALA A 127 -10.84 12.12 -3.52
C ALA A 127 -11.09 10.95 -4.48
N HIS A 128 -11.46 11.25 -5.73
CA HIS A 128 -11.64 10.23 -6.77
C HIS A 128 -10.30 9.62 -7.20
N LEU A 129 -9.25 10.43 -7.31
CA LEU A 129 -7.91 9.92 -7.64
C LEU A 129 -7.36 8.99 -6.55
N SER A 130 -7.47 9.38 -5.27
CA SER A 130 -7.07 8.52 -4.17
C SER A 130 -7.97 7.28 -4.04
N ALA A 131 -9.27 7.39 -4.33
CA ALA A 131 -10.13 6.21 -4.42
C ALA A 131 -9.67 5.26 -5.55
N ALA A 132 -9.27 5.80 -6.71
CA ALA A 132 -8.78 5.00 -7.84
C ALA A 132 -7.45 4.30 -7.52
N ALA A 133 -6.52 4.99 -6.87
CA ALA A 133 -5.26 4.41 -6.40
C ALA A 133 -5.51 3.27 -5.38
N ARG A 134 -6.39 3.50 -4.40
CA ARG A 134 -6.78 2.48 -3.41
C ARG A 134 -7.49 1.28 -4.05
N PHE A 135 -8.35 1.52 -5.03
CA PHE A 135 -9.01 0.46 -5.78
C PHE A 135 -7.99 -0.38 -6.55
N ALA A 136 -7.05 0.26 -7.27
CA ALA A 136 -6.00 -0.45 -7.97
C ALA A 136 -5.11 -1.27 -7.02
N LEU A 137 -4.73 -0.70 -5.88
CA LEU A 137 -3.98 -1.42 -4.84
C LEU A 137 -4.74 -2.64 -4.33
N HIS A 138 -6.03 -2.48 -4.03
CA HIS A 138 -6.87 -3.57 -3.54
C HIS A 138 -6.93 -4.71 -4.55
N GLU A 139 -7.25 -4.41 -5.81
CA GLU A 139 -7.37 -5.42 -6.87
C GLU A 139 -6.03 -6.12 -7.15
N ALA A 140 -4.93 -5.37 -7.18
CA ALA A 140 -3.60 -5.96 -7.39
C ALA A 140 -3.17 -6.85 -6.21
N THR A 141 -3.55 -6.48 -4.98
CA THR A 141 -3.30 -7.29 -3.79
C THR A 141 -4.15 -8.56 -3.76
N GLU A 142 -5.42 -8.50 -4.17
CA GLU A 142 -6.28 -9.69 -4.32
C GLU A 142 -5.74 -10.65 -5.39
N GLN A 143 -5.04 -10.12 -6.42
CA GLN A 143 -4.29 -10.92 -7.40
C GLN A 143 -2.93 -11.42 -6.89
N GLY A 144 -2.57 -11.18 -5.63
CA GLY A 144 -1.32 -11.65 -5.03
C GLY A 144 -0.07 -10.87 -5.44
N ARG A 145 -0.19 -9.69 -6.05
CA ARG A 145 0.95 -8.89 -6.53
C ARG A 145 1.58 -8.08 -5.40
N THR A 146 2.91 -8.00 -5.39
CA THR A 146 3.63 -7.02 -4.56
C THR A 146 3.44 -5.63 -5.13
N CYS A 147 2.82 -4.75 -4.35
CA CYS A 147 2.51 -3.38 -4.75
C CYS A 147 3.14 -2.40 -3.76
N ILE A 148 3.74 -1.34 -4.28
CA ILE A 148 4.22 -0.22 -3.47
C ILE A 148 3.42 1.02 -3.84
N VAL A 149 2.98 1.78 -2.84
CA VAL A 149 2.26 3.05 -3.01
C VAL A 149 3.07 4.16 -2.38
N ILE A 150 3.32 5.22 -3.14
CA ILE A 150 4.12 6.38 -2.70
C ILE A 150 3.38 7.65 -3.09
N ARG A 151 3.36 8.67 -2.22
CA ARG A 151 2.88 10.00 -2.62
C ARG A 151 4.02 10.75 -3.29
N ALA A 152 3.71 11.47 -4.36
CA ALA A 152 4.75 12.11 -5.14
C ALA A 152 5.57 13.17 -4.36
N ASN A 153 5.00 13.75 -3.32
CA ASN A 153 5.71 14.73 -2.48
C ASN A 153 6.55 14.08 -1.36
N ASP A 154 6.54 12.76 -1.23
CA ASP A 154 7.34 12.07 -0.21
C ASP A 154 8.83 12.17 -0.53
N ARG A 155 9.66 12.21 0.52
CA ARG A 155 11.11 12.01 0.44
C ARG A 155 11.40 10.55 0.77
N ILE A 156 11.94 9.82 -0.20
CA ILE A 156 12.22 8.39 -0.06
C ILE A 156 13.70 8.13 0.21
N SER A 157 14.00 7.16 1.07
CA SER A 157 15.36 6.68 1.25
C SER A 157 15.84 5.89 0.02
N THR A 158 17.16 5.74 -0.13
CA THR A 158 17.75 4.94 -1.21
C THR A 158 17.30 3.47 -1.20
N SER A 159 17.15 2.88 -0.02
CA SER A 159 16.65 1.50 0.14
C SER A 159 15.19 1.36 -0.30
N HIS A 160 14.34 2.34 0.04
CA HIS A 160 12.94 2.36 -0.40
C HIS A 160 12.86 2.60 -1.91
N ALA A 161 13.68 3.51 -2.47
CA ALA A 161 13.75 3.75 -3.90
C ALA A 161 14.10 2.46 -4.67
N LYS A 162 15.09 1.69 -4.19
CA LYS A 162 15.46 0.40 -4.80
C LYS A 162 14.30 -0.59 -4.79
N ALA A 163 13.65 -0.78 -3.64
CA ALA A 163 12.46 -1.63 -3.55
C ALA A 163 11.32 -1.16 -4.46
N ALA A 164 11.14 0.16 -4.58
CA ALA A 164 10.16 0.79 -5.46
C ALA A 164 10.50 0.67 -6.95
N VAL A 165 11.76 0.49 -7.33
CA VAL A 165 12.14 0.12 -8.71
C VAL A 165 11.81 -1.34 -8.97
N ASP A 166 12.11 -2.24 -8.04
CA ASP A 166 12.00 -3.68 -8.24
C ASP A 166 10.56 -4.22 -8.09
N ALA A 167 9.68 -3.49 -7.41
CA ALA A 167 8.30 -3.92 -7.17
C ALA A 167 7.54 -4.23 -8.47
N ASN A 168 6.73 -5.28 -8.45
CA ASN A 168 5.90 -5.68 -9.61
C ASN A 168 4.95 -4.56 -10.05
N LEU A 169 4.38 -3.81 -9.11
CA LEU A 169 3.55 -2.65 -9.39
C LEU A 169 3.92 -1.49 -8.46
N LEU A 170 4.14 -0.31 -9.05
CA LEU A 170 4.28 0.95 -8.32
C LEU A 170 3.06 1.83 -8.60
N ILE A 171 2.49 2.39 -7.54
CA ILE A 171 1.41 3.37 -7.61
C ILE A 171 1.94 4.69 -7.04
N ILE A 172 1.93 5.75 -7.85
CA ILE A 172 2.34 7.09 -7.42
C ILE A 172 1.11 7.99 -7.35
N GLU A 173 0.85 8.54 -6.17
CA GLU A 173 -0.26 9.49 -5.97
C GLU A 173 0.18 10.94 -6.23
N ARG A 174 -0.61 11.70 -6.99
CA ARG A 174 -0.47 13.16 -7.18
C ARG A 174 0.87 13.59 -7.77
N VAL A 175 1.26 13.01 -8.91
CA VAL A 175 2.58 13.21 -9.55
C VAL A 175 2.90 14.66 -9.92
N GLU A 176 1.91 15.54 -10.03
CA GLU A 176 2.13 16.98 -10.22
C GLU A 176 2.92 17.62 -9.07
N PHE A 177 3.00 16.97 -7.91
CA PHE A 177 3.80 17.39 -6.75
C PHE A 177 5.04 16.51 -6.55
N ALA A 178 5.58 15.93 -7.63
CA ALA A 178 6.76 15.08 -7.54
C ALA A 178 7.97 15.82 -6.93
N SER A 179 8.48 15.29 -5.82
CA SER A 179 9.77 15.66 -5.27
C SER A 179 10.90 15.20 -6.20
N GLU A 180 12.09 15.77 -6.06
CA GLU A 180 13.25 15.37 -6.87
C GLU A 180 13.56 13.87 -6.74
N SER A 181 13.44 13.33 -5.52
CA SER A 181 13.65 11.90 -5.26
C SER A 181 12.64 11.00 -5.99
N ILE A 182 11.39 11.43 -6.11
CA ILE A 182 10.36 10.70 -6.87
C ILE A 182 10.59 10.83 -8.38
N THR A 183 11.02 12.01 -8.84
CA THR A 183 11.39 12.20 -10.25
C THR A 183 12.54 11.26 -10.65
N GLN A 184 13.56 11.11 -9.80
CA GLN A 184 14.65 10.15 -10.03
C GLN A 184 14.15 8.69 -10.03
N LEU A 185 13.27 8.32 -9.09
CA LEU A 185 12.63 7.00 -9.06
C LEU A 185 11.83 6.72 -10.34
N LEU A 186 11.04 7.69 -10.81
CA LEU A 186 10.25 7.57 -12.03
C LEU A 186 11.13 7.34 -13.27
N ARG A 187 12.28 8.02 -13.35
CA ARG A 187 13.27 7.81 -14.41
C ARG A 187 13.83 6.39 -14.37
N ALA A 188 14.39 5.98 -13.23
CA ALA A 188 14.96 4.63 -13.06
C ALA A 188 13.94 3.53 -13.36
N ARG A 189 12.68 3.72 -12.94
CA ARG A 189 11.62 2.74 -13.20
C ARG A 189 11.16 2.73 -14.66
N SER A 190 11.18 3.87 -15.34
CA SER A 190 10.90 3.94 -16.78
C SER A 190 11.97 3.21 -17.61
N ASP A 191 13.24 3.31 -17.21
CA ASP A 191 14.34 2.60 -17.88
C ASP A 191 14.24 1.08 -17.68
N ALA A 192 13.75 0.64 -16.51
CA ALA A 192 13.48 -0.76 -16.22
C ALA A 192 12.22 -1.32 -16.93
N LEU A 193 11.47 -0.47 -17.66
CA LEU A 193 10.24 -0.81 -18.38
C LEU A 193 9.17 -1.51 -17.51
N ARG A 194 9.15 -1.20 -16.22
CA ARG A 194 8.21 -1.81 -15.27
C ARG A 194 6.90 -1.03 -15.19
N PRO A 195 5.75 -1.72 -15.15
CA PRO A 195 4.46 -1.06 -15.13
C PRO A 195 4.27 -0.23 -13.87
N MET A 196 3.57 0.89 -14.02
CA MET A 196 3.22 1.80 -12.93
C MET A 196 1.83 2.39 -13.15
N ILE A 197 1.17 2.74 -12.05
CA ILE A 197 -0.05 3.56 -12.07
C ILE A 197 0.31 4.91 -11.46
N VAL A 198 -0.05 5.99 -12.14
CA VAL A 198 0.24 7.34 -11.69
C VAL A 198 -1.07 8.11 -11.63
N THR A 199 -1.31 8.85 -10.55
CA THR A 199 -2.48 9.73 -10.45
C THR A 199 -2.08 11.19 -10.55
N SER A 200 -2.91 12.00 -11.21
CA SER A 200 -2.69 13.45 -11.29
C SER A 200 -3.96 14.28 -11.35
N GLY A 201 -3.95 15.43 -10.68
CA GLY A 201 -4.99 16.44 -10.77
C GLY A 201 -5.06 17.15 -12.12
N ILE A 202 -3.97 17.11 -12.89
CA ILE A 202 -3.81 17.77 -14.18
C ILE A 202 -3.56 16.75 -15.30
N GLY A 203 -3.66 17.22 -16.54
CA GLY A 203 -3.31 16.40 -17.70
C GLY A 203 -1.81 16.13 -17.74
N ARG A 204 -1.39 14.97 -18.26
CA ARG A 204 0.04 14.62 -18.37
C ARG A 204 0.86 15.65 -19.15
N GLU A 205 0.26 16.34 -20.12
CA GLU A 205 0.93 17.35 -20.95
C GLU A 205 1.16 18.68 -20.18
N GLN A 206 0.53 18.83 -19.02
CA GLN A 206 0.62 20.03 -18.17
C GLN A 206 1.58 19.84 -16.99
N LEU A 207 2.23 18.67 -16.87
CA LEU A 207 3.17 18.41 -15.79
C LEU A 207 4.38 19.35 -15.87
N PRO A 208 4.92 19.80 -14.72
CA PRO A 208 6.02 20.75 -14.68
C PRO A 208 7.33 20.17 -15.26
N ASP A 209 7.60 18.87 -15.07
CA ASP A 209 8.79 18.22 -15.60
C ASP A 209 8.54 17.68 -17.02
N ARG A 210 9.17 18.31 -18.02
CA ARG A 210 9.12 17.91 -19.44
C ARG A 210 9.59 16.48 -19.68
N HIS A 211 10.52 15.97 -18.89
CA HIS A 211 10.96 14.58 -18.98
C HIS A 211 9.83 13.62 -18.59
N LEU A 212 9.15 13.91 -17.47
CA LEU A 212 8.01 13.11 -17.03
C LEU A 212 6.87 13.13 -18.06
N VAL A 213 6.62 14.27 -18.70
CA VAL A 213 5.67 14.36 -19.83
C VAL A 213 6.03 13.34 -20.92
N ARG A 214 7.30 13.30 -21.35
CA ARG A 214 7.78 12.38 -22.38
C ARG A 214 7.65 10.92 -21.96
N VAL A 215 8.06 10.59 -20.73
CA VAL A 215 7.94 9.25 -20.16
C VAL A 215 6.48 8.81 -20.14
N PHE A 216 5.58 9.60 -19.55
CA PHE A 216 4.17 9.22 -19.45
C PHE A 216 3.47 9.18 -20.81
N ARG A 217 3.86 10.04 -21.76
CA ARG A 217 3.33 9.98 -23.12
C ARG A 217 3.69 8.68 -23.84
N ALA A 218 4.92 8.20 -23.67
CA ALA A 218 5.39 6.97 -24.30
C ALA A 218 4.89 5.70 -23.59
N TRP A 219 4.85 5.75 -22.26
CA TRP A 219 4.74 4.56 -21.41
C TRP A 219 3.43 4.41 -20.64
N THR A 220 2.46 5.31 -20.80
CA THR A 220 1.17 5.17 -20.08
C THR A 220 -0.05 5.34 -20.99
N GLU A 221 -1.11 4.61 -20.63
CA GLU A 221 -2.45 4.84 -21.15
C GLU A 221 -3.23 5.76 -20.19
N THR A 222 -3.90 6.78 -20.73
CA THR A 222 -4.64 7.74 -19.91
C THR A 222 -6.07 7.27 -19.64
N ILE A 223 -6.48 7.35 -18.37
CA ILE A 223 -7.85 7.15 -17.90
C ILE A 223 -8.29 8.41 -17.17
N THR A 224 -9.34 9.05 -17.66
CA THR A 224 -9.96 10.16 -16.94
C THR A 224 -10.88 9.63 -15.84
N VAL A 225 -10.58 10.02 -14.61
CA VAL A 225 -11.37 9.76 -13.40
C VAL A 225 -12.26 10.98 -13.15
N SER A 226 -13.39 11.03 -13.84
CA SER A 226 -14.43 12.04 -13.64
C SER A 226 -15.66 11.40 -12.98
N PRO A 227 -16.45 12.18 -12.22
CA PRO A 227 -17.74 11.68 -11.75
C PRO A 227 -18.63 11.29 -12.94
N PRO A 228 -19.59 10.37 -12.75
CA PRO A 228 -20.59 10.08 -13.77
C PRO A 228 -21.28 11.40 -14.15
N ARG A 229 -21.31 11.73 -15.44
CA ARG A 229 -22.10 12.87 -15.94
C ARG A 229 -23.55 12.63 -15.51
N THR A 230 -24.09 13.50 -14.67
CA THR A 230 -25.53 13.56 -14.42
C THR A 230 -26.21 13.74 -15.79
N PRO A 231 -27.14 12.86 -16.19
CA PRO A 231 -27.85 13.08 -17.45
C PRO A 231 -28.55 14.43 -17.36
N THR A 232 -28.16 15.36 -18.20
CA THR A 232 -28.83 16.63 -18.36
C THR A 232 -30.27 16.31 -18.71
N ALA A 233 -31.21 16.63 -17.82
CA ALA A 233 -32.63 16.56 -18.11
C ALA A 233 -32.85 17.37 -19.40
N ARG A 234 -33.19 16.68 -20.49
CA ARG A 234 -33.71 17.33 -21.70
C ARG A 234 -34.95 18.09 -21.25
N ARG A 235 -34.84 19.42 -21.13
CA ARG A 235 -35.99 20.31 -21.12
C ARG A 235 -36.71 20.08 -22.45
N HIS A 236 -37.77 19.27 -22.42
CA HIS A 236 -38.82 19.38 -23.41
C HIS A 236 -39.45 20.75 -23.18
N ALA A 237 -39.14 21.69 -24.07
CA ALA A 237 -39.98 22.86 -24.26
C ALA A 237 -41.23 22.37 -25.00
N ALA A 238 -42.38 22.56 -24.37
CA ALA A 238 -43.70 22.57 -25.00
C ALA A 238 -44.22 24.01 -24.87
#